data_AF-A0A1F6ESF7-F1
#
_entry.id   AF-A0A1F6ESF7-F1
#
_cell.length_a   1.000
_cell.length_b   1.000
_cell.length_c   1.000
_cell.angle_alpha   90.00
_cell.angle_beta   90.00
_cell.angle_gamma   90.00
#
_symmetry.space_group_name_H-M   'P 1'
#
loop_
_entity.id
_entity.type
_entity.pdbx_description
1 polymer ?
#
loop_
_entity_poly.entity_id
_entity_poly.type
_entity_poly.pdbx_seq_one_letter_code
_entity_poly.pdbx_strand_id
1 'polypeptide(L)'
;MPTITIKAMRVDLGSFFSLSLDRLTRPARKEEMNFAECGVCEHEDHYWIGERAQVEGKDVLQVTVLDLLEKRDQEYPSWGDEEVYVIVGRNGVSKEFIWYLLNKEELENHKKSN
;
A
#
# COMPACT_ATOMS: atom_id res chain seq x y z
N MET A 1 13.46 15.63 12.06
CA MET A 1 12.08 15.12 11.89
C MET A 1 12.22 13.63 11.66
N PRO A 2 11.51 12.76 12.40
CA PRO A 2 11.60 11.33 12.16
C PRO A 2 11.04 11.08 10.76
N THR A 3 11.91 10.72 9.82
CA THR A 3 11.54 10.39 8.45
C THR A 3 10.65 9.16 8.52
N ILE A 4 9.41 9.25 7.99
CA ILE A 4 8.62 8.06 7.65
C ILE A 4 9.60 7.13 6.95
N THR A 5 9.82 5.96 7.54
CA THR A 5 10.87 5.07 7.04
C THR A 5 10.37 4.53 5.71
N ILE A 6 10.73 5.24 4.64
CA ILE A 6 10.60 4.86 3.24
C ILE A 6 11.45 3.61 3.08
N LYS A 7 10.91 2.45 3.46
CA LYS A 7 11.55 1.19 3.13
C LYS A 7 11.12 0.85 1.72
N ALA A 8 11.88 1.37 0.75
CA ALA A 8 11.77 0.90 -0.62
C ALA A 8 12.07 -0.60 -0.64
N MET A 9 11.11 -1.37 -1.14
CA MET A 9 11.25 -2.81 -1.31
C MET A 9 11.15 -3.14 -2.78
N ARG A 10 12.10 -3.95 -3.21
CA ARG A 10 12.11 -4.52 -4.55
C ARG A 10 11.11 -5.68 -4.60
N VAL A 11 10.25 -5.68 -5.62
CA VAL A 11 9.27 -6.75 -5.83
C VAL A 11 9.41 -7.27 -7.27
N ASP A 12 9.62 -8.58 -7.41
CA ASP A 12 9.70 -9.22 -8.72
C ASP A 12 8.32 -9.25 -9.41
N LEU A 13 8.31 -9.37 -10.75
CA LEU A 13 7.06 -9.51 -11.50
C LEU A 13 6.25 -10.73 -11.02
N GLY A 14 4.95 -10.55 -10.79
CA GLY A 14 4.08 -11.59 -10.26
C GLY A 14 4.24 -11.85 -8.76
N SER A 15 5.13 -11.12 -8.07
CA SER A 15 5.23 -11.13 -6.61
C SER A 15 4.37 -10.01 -6.02
N PHE A 16 3.80 -10.28 -4.85
CA PHE A 16 2.96 -9.33 -4.13
C PHE A 16 3.53 -9.08 -2.73
N PHE A 17 3.59 -7.80 -2.37
CA PHE A 17 3.94 -7.35 -1.04
C PHE A 17 2.67 -7.06 -0.25
N SER A 18 2.64 -7.48 1.02
CA SER A 18 1.52 -7.23 1.93
C SER A 18 1.93 -6.37 3.12
N LEU A 19 1.10 -5.38 3.47
CA LEU A 19 1.28 -4.56 4.67
C LEU A 19 -0.05 -4.26 5.35
N SER A 20 -0.10 -4.24 6.67
CA SER A 20 -1.30 -3.79 7.38
C SER A 20 -1.60 -2.32 7.09
N LEU A 21 -2.88 -1.98 7.01
CA LEU A 21 -3.33 -0.61 6.78
C LEU A 21 -2.96 0.29 7.97
N ASP A 22 -2.93 -0.23 9.20
CA ASP A 22 -2.44 0.51 10.38
C ASP A 22 -0.99 0.99 10.21
N ARG A 23 -0.13 0.26 9.50
CA ARG A 23 1.24 0.71 9.24
C ARG A 23 1.31 1.89 8.26
N LEU A 24 0.30 2.05 7.41
CA LEU A 24 0.15 3.20 6.53
C LEU A 24 -0.49 4.38 7.27
N THR A 25 -1.57 4.14 8.01
CA THR A 25 -2.38 5.20 8.60
C THR A 25 -1.78 5.75 9.89
N ARG A 26 -1.11 4.93 10.70
CA ARG A 26 -0.61 5.36 12.02
C ARG A 26 0.51 6.41 11.94
N PRO A 27 1.54 6.29 11.09
CA PRO A 27 2.52 7.36 10.91
C PRO A 27 1.86 8.63 10.34
N ALA A 28 1.01 8.48 9.33
CA ALA A 28 0.31 9.61 8.71
C ALA A 28 -0.56 10.40 9.70
N ARG A 29 -1.27 9.71 10.61
CA ARG A 29 -2.03 10.34 11.70
C ARG A 29 -1.14 11.10 12.69
N LYS A 30 0.03 10.54 13.04
CA LYS A 30 0.95 11.15 14.01
C LYS A 30 1.61 12.41 13.49
N GLU A 31 1.88 12.44 12.19
CA GLU A 31 2.52 13.56 11.51
C GLU A 31 1.50 14.54 10.91
N GLU A 32 0.20 14.38 11.23
CA GLU A 32 -0.90 15.20 10.73
C GLU A 32 -0.89 15.36 9.21
N MET A 33 -0.49 14.29 8.50
CA MET A 33 -0.37 14.30 7.06
C MET A 33 -1.73 14.30 6.39
N ASN A 34 -1.80 14.93 5.22
CA ASN A 34 -2.94 14.81 4.33
C ASN A 34 -2.98 13.41 3.70
N PHE A 35 -4.01 12.61 4.00
CA PHE A 35 -4.16 11.25 3.47
C PHE A 35 -4.34 11.20 1.94
N ALA A 36 -4.73 12.31 1.31
CA ALA A 36 -4.75 12.41 -0.15
C ALA A 36 -3.36 12.61 -0.76
N GLU A 37 -2.35 12.96 0.06
CA GLU A 37 -0.97 13.22 -0.37
C GLU A 37 0.03 12.18 0.15
N CYS A 38 -0.45 11.10 0.76
CA CYS A 38 0.41 9.98 1.15
C CYS A 38 -0.23 8.66 0.74
N GLY A 39 0.58 7.62 0.57
CA GLY A 39 0.07 6.32 0.14
C GLY A 39 1.16 5.37 -0.31
N VAL A 40 0.81 4.46 -1.23
CA VAL A 40 1.76 3.55 -1.84
C VAL A 40 2.32 4.17 -3.10
N CYS A 41 3.64 4.30 -3.12
CA CYS A 41 4.40 4.77 -4.25
C CYS A 41 5.06 3.60 -4.98
N GLU A 42 5.17 3.73 -6.30
CA GLU A 42 5.82 2.78 -7.20
C GLU A 42 6.72 3.51 -8.18
N HIS A 43 7.93 3.00 -8.35
CA HIS A 43 8.83 3.40 -9.42
C HIS A 43 9.66 2.19 -9.84
N GLU A 44 9.60 1.83 -11.13
CA GLU A 44 10.22 0.61 -11.64
C GLU A 44 9.78 -0.60 -10.79
N ASP A 45 10.69 -1.43 -10.30
CA ASP A 45 10.38 -2.58 -9.44
C ASP A 45 10.42 -2.26 -7.93
N HIS A 46 10.43 -0.97 -7.56
CA HIS A 46 10.50 -0.52 -6.17
C HIS A 46 9.16 0.05 -5.67
N TYR A 47 8.80 -0.35 -4.45
CA TYR A 47 7.58 0.07 -3.76
C TYR A 47 7.91 0.64 -2.40
N TRP A 48 7.25 1.72 -2.01
CA TRP A 48 7.40 2.28 -0.67
C TRP A 48 6.14 3.02 -0.23
N ILE A 49 6.18 3.47 1.01
CA ILE A 49 5.12 4.26 1.63
C ILE A 49 5.68 5.61 1.96
N GLY A 50 4.95 6.65 1.57
CA GLY A 50 5.33 7.99 1.91
C GLY A 50 4.42 9.02 1.27
N GLU A 51 4.90 10.25 1.34
CA GLU A 51 4.30 11.39 0.65
C GLU A 51 4.37 11.21 -0.86
N ARG A 52 3.44 11.88 -1.54
CA ARG A 52 3.45 12.09 -2.98
C ARG A 52 4.81 12.65 -3.38
N ALA A 53 5.46 11.96 -4.31
CA ALA A 53 6.77 12.31 -4.79
C ALA A 53 6.79 12.33 -6.32
N GLN A 54 7.81 12.97 -6.88
CA GLN A 54 8.10 12.90 -8.31
C GLN A 54 9.50 12.35 -8.50
N VAL A 55 9.63 11.34 -9.37
CA VAL A 55 10.91 10.76 -9.76
C VAL A 55 11.01 10.88 -11.28
N GLU A 56 12.06 11.53 -11.76
CA GLU A 56 12.27 11.80 -13.20
C GLU A 56 11.07 12.48 -13.89
N GLY A 57 10.37 13.36 -13.16
CA GLY A 57 9.20 14.09 -13.67
C GLY A 57 7.91 13.27 -13.74
N LYS A 58 7.91 12.02 -13.26
CA LYS A 58 6.71 11.19 -13.13
C LYS A 58 6.23 11.16 -11.69
N ASP A 59 4.91 11.23 -11.51
CA ASP A 59 4.29 10.95 -10.23
C ASP A 59 4.42 9.46 -9.91
N VAL A 60 4.95 9.16 -8.73
CA VAL A 60 5.16 7.79 -8.27
C VAL A 60 4.06 7.33 -7.31
N LEU A 61 3.21 8.24 -6.82
CA LEU A 61 2.07 7.87 -5.99
C LEU A 61 1.00 7.16 -6.83
N GLN A 62 0.75 5.88 -6.54
CA GLN A 62 -0.20 5.07 -7.30
C GLN A 62 -1.57 4.97 -6.63
N VAL A 63 -1.58 4.92 -5.30
CA VAL A 63 -2.81 4.83 -4.50
C VAL A 63 -2.62 5.61 -3.21
N THR A 64 -3.58 6.46 -2.86
CA THR A 64 -3.53 7.30 -1.67
C THR A 64 -4.06 6.54 -0.44
N VAL A 65 -3.70 6.99 0.77
CA VAL A 65 -4.27 6.46 2.01
C VAL A 65 -5.79 6.68 2.04
N LEU A 66 -6.27 7.78 1.46
CA LEU A 66 -7.71 8.03 1.34
C LEU A 66 -8.40 6.93 0.50
N ASP A 67 -7.88 6.60 -0.67
CA ASP A 67 -8.43 5.54 -1.54
C ASP A 67 -8.46 4.18 -0.80
N LEU A 68 -7.40 3.88 -0.05
CA LEU A 68 -7.31 2.65 0.74
C LEU A 68 -8.36 2.60 1.85
N LEU A 69 -8.58 3.72 2.56
CA LEU A 69 -9.58 3.82 3.61
C LEU A 69 -10.99 3.73 3.05
N GLU A 70 -11.28 4.41 1.94
CA GLU A 70 -12.58 4.34 1.26
C GLU A 70 -12.91 2.91 0.82
N LYS A 71 -11.95 2.19 0.22
CA LYS A 71 -12.14 0.78 -0.14
C LYS A 71 -12.29 -0.11 1.09
N ARG A 72 -11.56 0.16 2.17
CA ARG A 72 -11.70 -0.58 3.45
C ARG A 72 -13.09 -0.40 4.04
N ASP A 73 -13.61 0.83 4.05
CA ASP A 73 -14.95 1.10 4.54
C ASP A 73 -16.05 0.44 3.68
N GLN A 74 -15.78 0.21 2.39
CA GLN A 74 -16.69 -0.50 1.49
C GLN A 74 -16.63 -2.03 1.65
N GLU A 75 -15.43 -2.62 1.70
CA GLU A 75 -15.23 -4.08 1.68
C GLU A 75 -15.20 -4.69 3.09
N TYR A 76 -14.69 -3.96 4.07
CA TYR A 76 -14.50 -4.41 5.46
C TYR A 76 -15.01 -3.37 6.49
N PRO A 77 -16.29 -2.94 6.43
CA PRO A 77 -16.82 -1.84 7.24
C PRO A 77 -16.73 -2.06 8.76
N SER A 78 -16.65 -3.32 9.21
CA SER A 78 -16.57 -3.67 10.63
C SER A 78 -15.17 -3.97 11.13
N TRP A 79 -14.15 -3.85 10.28
CA TRP A 79 -12.77 -4.22 10.60
C TRP A 79 -11.90 -2.98 10.83
N GLY A 80 -10.99 -3.07 11.78
CA GLY A 80 -9.99 -2.04 12.05
C GLY A 80 -8.83 -2.04 11.04
N ASP A 81 -8.11 -0.93 10.95
CA ASP A 81 -6.94 -0.79 10.06
C ASP A 81 -5.85 -1.84 10.34
N GLU A 82 -5.74 -2.33 11.58
CA GLU A 82 -4.77 -3.34 11.98
C GLU A 82 -5.10 -4.76 11.49
N GLU A 83 -6.33 -4.97 11.04
CA GLU A 83 -6.84 -6.27 10.60
C GLU A 83 -6.97 -6.38 9.08
N VAL A 84 -6.80 -5.25 8.38
CA VAL A 84 -6.86 -5.15 6.93
C VAL A 84 -5.47 -4.90 6.38
N TYR A 85 -5.14 -5.58 5.29
CA TYR A 85 -3.83 -5.56 4.66
C TYR A 85 -3.96 -5.06 3.23
N VAL A 86 -3.11 -4.12 2.87
CA VAL A 86 -2.91 -3.71 1.49
C VAL A 86 -1.94 -4.67 0.84
N ILE A 87 -2.37 -5.25 -0.28
CA ILE A 87 -1.56 -6.07 -1.16
C ILE A 87 -1.22 -5.24 -2.37
N VAL A 88 0.06 -5.15 -2.72
CA VAL A 88 0.55 -4.38 -3.87
C VAL A 88 1.58 -5.17 -4.65
N GLY A 89 1.62 -4.99 -5.97
CA GLY A 89 2.61 -5.63 -6.83
C GLY A 89 2.38 -5.29 -8.29
N ARG A 90 3.04 -6.05 -9.17
CA ARG A 90 2.86 -5.95 -10.62
C ARG A 90 2.31 -7.24 -11.19
N ASN A 91 1.35 -7.11 -12.09
CA ASN A 91 0.85 -8.23 -12.87
C ASN A 91 2.00 -8.90 -13.63
N GLY A 92 2.13 -10.23 -13.51
CA GLY A 92 3.20 -10.97 -14.20
C GLY A 92 3.10 -10.94 -15.74
N VAL A 93 1.91 -10.66 -16.28
CA VAL A 93 1.62 -10.61 -17.72
C VAL A 93 1.60 -9.17 -18.24
N SER A 94 0.74 -8.30 -17.69
CA SER A 94 0.59 -6.92 -18.17
C SER A 94 1.66 -5.97 -17.63
N LYS A 95 2.38 -6.36 -16.56
CA LYS A 95 3.33 -5.51 -15.81
C LYS A 95 2.69 -4.27 -15.18
N GLU A 96 1.36 -4.19 -15.15
CA GLU A 96 0.63 -3.08 -14.56
C GLU A 96 0.67 -3.17 -13.03
N PHE A 97 0.66 -2.02 -12.38
CA PHE A 97 0.48 -1.91 -10.94
C PHE A 97 -0.89 -2.49 -10.54
N ILE A 98 -0.88 -3.39 -9.56
CA ILE A 98 -2.07 -3.99 -8.98
C ILE A 98 -2.04 -3.77 -7.49
N TRP A 99 -3.21 -3.45 -6.94
CA TRP A 99 -3.43 -3.47 -5.50
C TRP A 99 -4.83 -3.96 -5.14
N TYR A 100 -4.96 -4.52 -3.94
CA TYR A 100 -6.23 -4.93 -3.35
C TYR A 100 -6.10 -5.00 -1.83
N LEU A 101 -7.24 -5.14 -1.15
CA LEU A 101 -7.28 -5.33 0.29
C LEU A 101 -7.59 -6.79 0.60
N LEU A 102 -7.02 -7.30 1.69
CA LEU A 102 -7.39 -8.57 2.30
C LEU A 102 -7.54 -8.36 3.80
N ASN A 103 -8.53 -8.98 4.42
CA ASN A 103 -8.51 -9.13 5.88
C ASN A 103 -7.44 -10.15 6.30
N LYS A 104 -7.21 -10.26 7.60
CA LYS A 104 -6.21 -11.16 8.18
C LYS A 104 -6.42 -12.63 7.79
N GLU A 105 -7.65 -13.12 7.76
CA GLU A 105 -7.96 -14.52 7.41
C GLU A 105 -7.67 -14.79 5.93
N GLU A 106 -8.11 -13.91 5.05
CA GLU A 106 -7.88 -13.99 3.61
C GLU A 106 -6.38 -13.93 3.27
N LEU A 107 -5.62 -13.07 3.95
CA LEU A 107 -4.17 -13.01 3.79
C LEU A 107 -3.48 -14.33 4.16
N GLU A 108 -3.89 -14.96 5.27
CA GLU A 108 -3.32 -16.24 5.69
C GLU A 108 -3.67 -17.37 4.70
N ASN A 109 -4.85 -17.33 4.09
CA ASN A 109 -5.23 -18.27 3.02
C ASN A 109 -4.46 -17.99 1.71
N HIS A 110 -4.22 -16.71 1.39
CA HIS A 110 -3.43 -16.29 0.23
C HIS A 110 -1.98 -16.77 0.31
N LYS A 111 -1.36 -16.70 1.50
CA LYS A 111 0.01 -17.21 1.74
C LYS A 111 0.15 -18.73 1.68
N LYS A 112 -0.93 -19.48 1.89
CA LYS A 112 -0.92 -20.95 1.79
C LYS A 112 -1.09 -21.44 0.36
N SER A 113 -1.60 -20.58 -0.53
CA SER A 113 -1.98 -20.92 -1.90
C SER A 113 -0.94 -20.49 -2.95
N ASN A 114 0.05 -19.69 -2.55
CA ASN A 114 1.22 -19.28 -3.34
C ASN A 114 2.49 -19.89 -2.73
#